data_AF-A0A2V7EEC9-F1
#
_entry.id   AF-A0A2V7EEC9-F1
#
_cell.length_a   1.000
_cell.length_b   1.000
_cell.length_c   1.000
_cell.angle_alpha   90.00
_cell.angle_beta   90.00
_cell.angle_gamma   90.00
#
_symmetry.space_group_name_H-M   'P 1'
#
loop_
_entity.id
_entity.type
_entity.pdbx_description
1 polymer ?
#
loop_
_entity_poly.entity_id
_entity_poly.type
_entity_poly.pdbx_seq_one_letter_code
_entity_poly.pdbx_strand_id
1 'polypeptide(L)' 'CIYEGPDQLFIHPDECIDCGACEPECPVTAIFPEEDVPANLKEYVQINREVFKSPNPPGRPIR' A
#
# COMPACT_ATOMS: atom_id res chain seq x y z
N CYS A 1 -5.13 -6.79 -3.20
CA CYS A 1 -4.67 -5.92 -2.11
C CYS A 1 -4.14 -4.55 -2.57
N ILE A 2 -3.86 -4.25 -3.85
CA ILE A 2 -3.44 -2.88 -4.28
C ILE A 2 -4.63 -2.07 -4.79
N TYR A 3 -4.74 -0.82 -4.34
CA TYR A 3 -5.82 0.12 -4.61
C TYR A 3 -5.29 1.48 -5.06
N GLU A 4 -6.01 2.14 -5.95
CA GLU A 4 -5.67 3.45 -6.53
C GLU A 4 -6.44 4.56 -5.83
N GLY A 5 -5.69 5.50 -5.22
CA GLY A 5 -6.22 6.74 -4.69
C GLY A 5 -5.75 7.95 -5.51
N PRO A 6 -6.06 9.18 -5.05
CA PRO A 6 -5.81 10.39 -5.83
C PRO A 6 -4.32 10.72 -6.02
N ASP A 7 -3.49 10.47 -5.01
CA ASP A 7 -2.07 10.87 -5.02
C ASP A 7 -1.10 9.68 -5.05
N GLN A 8 -1.54 8.50 -4.60
CA GLN A 8 -0.71 7.30 -4.49
C GLN A 8 -1.54 6.02 -4.55
N LEU A 9 -0.83 4.89 -4.73
CA LEU A 9 -1.39 3.55 -4.56
C LEU A 9 -1.31 3.14 -3.08
N PHE A 10 -2.27 2.35 -2.63
CA PHE A 10 -2.39 1.86 -1.26
C PHE A 10 -2.46 0.33 -1.23
N ILE A 11 -1.85 -0.28 -0.22
CA ILE A 11 -1.92 -1.72 0.05
C ILE A 11 -2.92 -1.94 1.18
N HIS A 12 -3.98 -2.71 0.92
CA HIS A 12 -4.96 -3.08 1.94
C HIS A 12 -4.36 -4.14 2.88
N PRO A 13 -4.21 -3.85 4.18
CA PRO A 13 -3.54 -4.74 5.13
C PRO A 13 -4.27 -6.08 5.27
N ASP A 14 -5.60 -6.06 5.40
CA ASP A 14 -6.38 -7.28 5.62
C ASP A 14 -6.53 -8.17 4.37
N GLU A 15 -6.24 -7.64 3.18
CA GLU A 15 -6.19 -8.44 1.94
C GLU A 15 -4.78 -8.86 1.54
N CYS A 16 -3.75 -8.20 2.10
CA CYS A 16 -2.37 -8.56 1.83
C CYS A 16 -2.08 -9.90 2.50
N ILE A 17 -1.43 -10.79 1.76
CA ILE A 17 -1.05 -12.13 2.23
C ILE A 17 0.47 -12.31 2.22
N ASP A 18 1.21 -11.20 2.18
CA ASP A 18 2.68 -11.16 2.18
C ASP A 18 3.33 -12.02 1.09
N CYS A 19 2.73 -12.04 -0.11
CA CYS A 19 3.22 -12.85 -1.22
C CYS A 19 4.48 -12.31 -1.92
N GLY A 20 4.87 -11.06 -1.63
CA GLY A 20 6.06 -10.40 -2.19
C GLY A 20 6.00 -10.08 -3.69
N ALA A 21 4.93 -10.42 -4.40
CA ALA A 21 4.87 -10.27 -5.86
C ALA A 21 4.94 -8.81 -6.35
N CYS A 22 4.48 -7.85 -5.53
CA CYS A 22 4.43 -6.45 -5.91
C CYS A 22 5.76 -5.70 -5.72
N GLU A 23 6.64 -6.19 -4.84
CA GLU A 23 7.92 -5.55 -4.53
C GLU A 23 8.85 -5.44 -5.76
N PRO A 24 9.15 -6.53 -6.50
CA PRO A 24 10.04 -6.43 -7.68
C PRO A 24 9.39 -5.74 -8.88
N GLU A 25 8.06 -5.67 -8.92
CA GLU A 25 7.30 -5.03 -10.01
C GLU A 25 7.24 -3.50 -9.86
N CYS A 26 7.54 -2.96 -8.67
CA CYS A 26 7.49 -1.53 -8.44
C CYS A 26 8.68 -0.83 -9.13
N PRO A 27 8.46 -0.02 -10.18
CA PRO A 27 9.55 0.58 -10.96
C PRO A 27 10.38 1.61 -10.19
N VAL A 28 9.87 2.06 -9.05
CA VAL A 28 10.50 3.06 -8.17
C VAL A 28 10.84 2.49 -6.79
N THR A 29 10.73 1.17 -6.59
CA THR A 29 11.09 0.50 -5.33
C THR A 29 10.47 1.16 -4.09
N ALA A 30 9.17 1.46 -4.15
CA ALA A 30 8.43 2.13 -3.08
C ALA A 30 7.66 1.18 -2.15
N ILE A 31 7.64 -0.11 -2.45
CA ILE A 31 6.91 -1.14 -1.70
C ILE A 31 7.90 -1.88 -0.81
N PHE A 32 7.55 -2.04 0.47
CA PHE A 32 8.35 -2.76 1.46
C PHE A 32 7.44 -3.67 2.30
N PRO A 33 7.94 -4.83 2.76
CA PRO A 33 7.36 -5.52 3.91
C PRO A 33 7.23 -4.57 5.11
N GLU A 34 6.21 -4.77 5.95
CA GLU A 34 5.92 -3.84 7.06
C GLU A 34 7.10 -3.70 8.04
N GLU A 35 7.79 -4.80 8.30
CA GLU A 35 8.99 -4.89 9.13
C GLU A 35 10.21 -4.15 8.55
N ASP A 36 10.25 -4.01 7.23
CA ASP A 36 11.41 -3.49 6.49
C ASP A 36 11.24 -2.02 6.05
N VAL A 37 10.10 -1.40 6.39
CA VAL A 37 9.85 0.02 6.08
C VAL A 37 10.90 0.90 6.75
N PRO A 38 11.65 1.73 5.97
CA PRO A 38 12.63 2.66 6.50
C PRO A 38 12.05 3.58 7.58
N ALA A 39 12.86 3.93 8.59
CA ALA A 39 12.41 4.71 9.74
C ALA A 39 11.72 6.03 9.36
N ASN A 40 12.20 6.70 8.31
CA ASN A 40 11.64 7.95 7.79
C ASN A 40 10.34 7.76 6.99
N LEU A 41 9.92 6.53 6.70
CA LEU A 41 8.71 6.20 5.95
C LEU A 41 7.68 5.41 6.78
N LYS A 42 7.97 5.13 8.07
CA LYS A 42 7.10 4.30 8.93
C LYS A 42 5.68 4.84 9.07
N GLU A 43 5.47 6.14 8.92
CA GLU A 43 4.13 6.74 8.93
C GLU A 43 3.22 6.19 7.82
N TYR A 44 3.80 5.80 6.68
CA TYR A 44 3.06 5.28 5.54
C TYR A 44 2.38 3.93 5.83
N VAL A 45 2.90 3.14 6.78
CA VAL A 45 2.22 1.92 7.24
C VAL A 45 0.83 2.26 7.74
N GLN A 46 0.72 3.27 8.62
CA GLN A 46 -0.55 3.68 9.18
C GLN A 46 -1.46 4.34 8.12
N ILE A 47 -0.89 5.17 7.24
CA ILE A 47 -1.63 5.81 6.15
C ILE A 47 -2.28 4.76 5.22
N ASN A 48 -1.56 3.69 4.89
CA ASN A 48 -2.08 2.57 4.10
C ASN A 48 -3.25 1.87 4.79
N ARG A 49 -3.24 1.74 6.11
CA ARG A 49 -4.36 1.13 6.86
C ARG A 49 -5.58 2.05 6.95
N GLU A 50 -5.35 3.32 7.29
CA GLU A 50 -6.44 4.25 7.63
C GLU A 50 -7.28 4.67 6.42
N VAL A 51 -6.69 4.69 5.22
CA VAL A 51 -7.42 5.07 3.99
C VAL A 51 -8.65 4.18 3.74
N PHE A 52 -8.59 2.90 4.13
CA PHE A 52 -9.68 1.93 3.96
C PHE A 52 -10.78 2.05 5.02
N LYS A 53 -10.54 2.79 6.10
CA LYS A 53 -11.54 3.13 7.11
C LYS A 53 -12.28 4.43 6.79
N SER A 54 -11.84 5.15 5.75
CA SER A 54 -12.42 6.42 5.36
C SER A 54 -13.78 6.23 4.65
N PRO A 55 -14.66 7.26 4.63
CA PRO A 55 -15.94 7.19 3.91
C PRO A 55 -15.82 6.96 2.40
N ASN A 56 -14.66 7.33 1.82
CA ASN A 56 -14.37 7.23 0.39
C ASN A 56 -13.06 6.46 0.20
N PRO A 57 -13.06 5.13 0.38
CA PRO A 57 -11.84 4.33 0.23
C PRO A 57 -11.37 4.29 -1.24
N PRO A 58 -10.07 4.04 -1.49
CA PRO A 58 -9.52 3.97 -2.83
C PRO A 58 -10.11 2.78 -3.61
N GLY A 59 -10.19 2.95 -4.93
CA GLY A 59 -10.78 1.96 -5.83
C GLY A 59 -9.76 0.91 -6.29
N ARG A 60 -10.21 -0.21 -6.83
CA ARG A 60 -9.29 -1.14 -7.51
C ARG A 60 -8.77 -0.49 -8.80
N PRO A 61 -7.48 -0.66 -9.15
CA PRO A 61 -6.94 -0.15 -10.41
C PRO A 61 -7.73 -0.71 -11.59
N ILE A 62 -8.07 0.14 -12.57
CA ILE A 62 -8.92 -0.22 -13.73
C ILE A 62 -8.10 -0.79 -14.90
N ARG A 63 -6.79 -0.99 -14.71
CA ARG A 63 -5.88 -1.42 -15.79
C ARG A 63 -6.14 -2.84 -16.27
#